data_AF-A0A7W1LM08-F1
#
_entry.id   AF-A0A7W1LM08-F1
#
_cell.length_a   1.000
_cell.length_b   1.000
_cell.length_c   1.000
_cell.angle_alpha   90.00
_cell.angle_beta   90.00
_cell.angle_gamma   90.00
#
_symmetry.space_group_name_H-M   'P 1'
#
loop_
_entity.id
_entity.type
_entity.pdbx_description
1 polymer ?
#
loop_
_entity_poly.entity_id
_entity_poly.type
_entity_poly.pdbx_seq_one_letter_code
_entity_poly.pdbx_strand_id
1 'polypeptide(L)' 'LYLDPARPGVEDLLDQIVAGLRSSCTYAGAADLEQFHERAVVGLQSSAGY' A
#
# COMPACT_ATOMS: atom_id res chain seq x y z
N LEU A 1 21.45 -4.70 4.17
CA LEU A 1 20.22 -3.93 3.91
C LEU A 1 20.43 -3.23 2.57
N TYR A 2 19.65 -3.55 1.54
CA TYR A 2 19.77 -2.90 0.23
C TYR A 2 18.77 -1.74 0.18
N LEU A 3 19.26 -0.52 0.39
CA LEU A 3 18.50 0.68 0.05
C LEU A 3 18.58 0.85 -1.47
N ASP A 4 17.49 1.32 -2.07
CA ASP A 4 17.49 1.70 -3.47
C ASP A 4 18.53 2.83 -3.67
N PRO A 5 19.57 2.63 -4.49
CA PRO A 5 20.58 3.65 -4.72
C PRO A 5 20.00 4.95 -5.30
N ALA A 6 18.87 4.87 -6.01
CA ALA A 6 18.19 6.03 -6.56
C ALA A 6 17.27 6.74 -5.55
N ARG A 7 16.96 6.09 -4.42
CA ARG A 7 16.06 6.57 -3.37
C ARG A 7 16.57 6.13 -1.99
N PRO A 8 17.72 6.68 -1.56
CA PRO A 8 18.42 6.20 -0.37
C PRO A 8 17.78 6.71 0.93
N GLY A 9 16.87 7.69 0.85
CA GLY A 9 16.23 8.31 2.01
C GLY A 9 15.16 7.42 2.64
N VAL A 10 15.00 7.55 3.95
CA VAL A 10 13.86 6.92 4.65
C VAL A 10 12.55 7.57 4.21
N GLU A 11 12.60 8.87 3.92
CA GLU A 11 11.50 9.66 3.41
C GLU A 11 10.97 9.13 2.06
N ASP A 12 11.87 8.69 1.17
CA ASP A 12 11.47 8.10 -0.12
C ASP A 12 10.69 6.79 0.05
N LEU A 13 11.01 6.03 1.11
CA LEU A 13 10.29 4.80 1.46
C LEU A 13 8.92 5.14 2.06
N LEU A 14 8.87 6.12 2.96
CA LEU A 14 7.62 6.57 3.58
C LEU A 14 6.66 7.13 2.51
N ASP A 15 7.15 7.93 1.57
CA ASP A 15 6.35 8.48 0.49
C ASP A 15 5.76 7.37 -0.39
N GLN A 16 6.54 6.35 -0.73
CA GLN A 16 6.04 5.20 -1.50
C GLN A 16 4.98 4.41 -0.74
N ILE A 17 5.20 4.16 0.55
CA ILE A 17 4.25 3.44 1.41
C ILE A 17 2.93 4.23 1.50
N VAL A 18 3.00 5.54 1.75
CA VAL A 18 1.82 6.40 1.89
C VAL A 18 1.08 6.57 0.55
N ALA A 19 1.81 6.72 -0.55
CA ALA A 19 1.22 6.78 -1.88
C ALA A 19 0.46 5.48 -2.22
N GLY A 20 1.06 4.32 -1.93
CA GLY A 20 0.42 3.02 -2.07
C GLY A 20 -0.85 2.91 -1.22
N LEU A 21 -0.77 3.27 0.06
CA LEU A 21 -1.91 3.25 0.97
C LEU A 21 -3.09 4.10 0.45
N ARG A 22 -2.82 5.34 -0.01
CA ARG A 22 -3.88 6.20 -0.58
C ARG A 22 -4.51 5.61 -1.84
N SER A 23 -3.69 4.98 -2.69
CA SER A 23 -4.18 4.28 -3.89
C SER A 23 -5.11 3.13 -3.49
N SER A 24 -4.72 2.30 -2.51
CA SER A 24 -5.55 1.23 -1.96
C SER A 24 -6.86 1.75 -1.35
N CYS A 25 -6.84 2.87 -0.61
CA CYS A 25 -8.06 3.52 -0.13
C CYS A 25 -9.00 3.89 -1.28
N THR A 26 -8.45 4.37 -2.41
CA THR A 26 -9.25 4.68 -3.61
C THR A 26 -9.94 3.43 -4.15
N TYR A 27 -9.22 2.30 -4.27
CA TYR A 27 -9.82 1.03 -4.72
C TYR A 27 -10.89 0.49 -3.79
N ALA A 28 -10.71 0.65 -2.47
CA ALA A 28 -11.70 0.25 -1.46
C ALA A 28 -12.85 1.27 -1.31
N GLY A 29 -12.80 2.42 -1.99
CA GLY A 29 -13.77 3.49 -1.85
C GLY A 29 -13.78 4.11 -0.45
N ALA A 30 -12.62 4.24 0.20
CA ALA A 30 -12.45 4.78 1.55
C ALA A 30 -11.82 6.17 1.51
N ALA A 31 -12.33 7.10 2.34
CA ALA A 31 -11.79 8.45 2.49
C ALA A 31 -10.80 8.60 3.67
N ASP A 32 -10.79 7.62 4.57
CA ASP A 32 -9.97 7.59 5.77
C ASP A 32 -9.61 6.13 6.16
N LEU A 33 -8.80 5.95 7.20
CA LEU A 33 -8.30 4.64 7.61
C LEU A 33 -9.39 3.78 8.28
N GLU A 34 -10.37 4.38 8.94
CA GLU A 34 -11.45 3.66 9.59
C GLU A 34 -12.36 3.02 8.53
N GLN A 35 -12.77 3.80 7.53
CA GLN A 35 -13.50 3.29 6.38
C GLN A 35 -12.69 2.26 5.60
N PHE A 36 -11.37 2.43 5.47
CA PHE A 36 -10.54 1.44 4.79
C PHE A 36 -10.52 0.12 5.56
N HIS A 37 -10.40 0.15 6.88
CA HIS A 37 -10.45 -1.03 7.73
C HIS A 37 -11.79 -1.78 7.60
N GLU A 38 -12.91 -1.05 7.56
CA GLU A 38 -14.25 -1.64 7.44
C GLU A 38 -14.53 -2.21 6.05
N ARG A 39 -14.06 -1.54 4.99
CA ARG A 39 -14.45 -1.83 3.59
C ARG A 39 -13.46 -2.73 2.86
N ALA A 40 -12.21 -2.82 3.30
CA ALA A 40 -11.20 -3.62 2.63
C ALA A 40 -11.58 -5.11 2.64
N VAL A 41 -11.56 -5.74 1.47
CA VAL A 41 -11.78 -7.18 1.31
C VAL A 41 -10.48 -7.82 0.83
N VAL A 42 -10.04 -8.85 1.55
CA VAL A 42 -8.81 -9.60 1.22
C VAL A 42 -9.18 -10.98 0.68
N GLY A 43 -8.68 -11.31 -0.51
CA GLY A 43 -8.84 -12.62 -1.12
C GLY A 43 -7.66 -13.55 -0.83
N LEU A 44 -7.89 -14.86 -0.85
CA LEU A 44 -6.84 -15.86 -0.84
C LEU A 44 -6.43 -16.19 -2.29
N GLN A 45 -5.13 -16.14 -2.58
CA GLN A 45 -4.59 -16.47 -3.91
C GLN A 45 -3.48 -17.53 -3.79
N SER A 46 -3.42 -18.43 -4.78
CA SER A 46 -2.31 -19.37 -4.92
C SER A 46 -1.11 -18.68 -5.58
N SER A 47 0.07 -19.32 -5.54
CA SER A 47 1.27 -18.81 -6.22
C SER A 47 1.12 -18.68 -7.73
N ALA A 48 0.19 -19.42 -8.36
CA ALA A 48 -0.08 -19.27 -9.79
C ALA A 48 -0.93 -18.03 -10.10
N GLY A 49 -1.56 -17.43 -9.09
CA GLY A 49 -2.34 -16.19 -9.22
C GLY A 49 -1.56 -14.92 -8.83
N TYR A 50 -0.41 -15.07 -8.19
CA TYR A 50 0.52 -13.99 -7.86
C TYR A 50 1.52 -13.76 -9.00
#